data_AF-A0A7S3CH64-F1
#
_entry.id   AF-A0A7S3CH64-F1
#
_cell.length_a   1.000
_cell.length_b   1.000
_cell.length_c   1.000
_cell.angle_alpha   90.00
_cell.angle_beta   90.00
_cell.angle_gamma   90.00
#
_symmetry.space_group_name_H-M   'P 1'
#
loop_
_entity.id
_entity.type
_entity.pdbx_description
1 polymer ?
#
loop_
_entity_poly.entity_id
_entity_poly.type
_entity_poly.pdbx_seq_one_letter_code
_entity_poly.pdbx_strand_id
1 'polypeptide(L)'
;MSSFAFKKNLPLGAKAHSTLSETMALEGDHVIINYNTEFDGVDLSQIEKSMRTIQPQFLSDQEYQRDVQVALDENYINAALFNLFYNRKSYSVTELLLELLPENFPGTVPIIRAIMNTSVIGFLFPELTREYGPNQQMDFRCAFNKDFLDKGQLENSRLSQFFFREGDIVDMDLNFGCSIYVYQGQKSMDPMQMVMQLFQALSVDIEDPSWSQHKSFFISMTGTAEIDFSKDAQKITIPDIEGLSELLKFFPLNELNMYEGIPVVLGKIKKFTPVVNELKVFKNERELFDDARDLNDKITNIRSFQNKKEYKLISEFLFGQGIPMSPFPDVEPCIGLDAKDSSMSIREGYAVISYDYEVSKSDNKCLFDMKRGAKTKAFRMAKKFANNKNMSTQ
;
A
#
# COMPACT_ATOMS: atom_id res chain seq x y z
N MET A 1 4.78 15.99 -34.01
CA MET A 1 4.68 14.66 -33.38
C MET A 1 3.87 14.83 -32.12
N SER A 2 2.73 14.17 -32.02
CA SER A 2 1.93 14.15 -30.79
C SER A 2 2.72 13.41 -29.70
N SER A 3 3.07 14.09 -28.62
CA SER A 3 3.75 13.46 -27.49
C SER A 3 2.84 12.37 -26.91
N PHE A 4 3.42 11.21 -26.60
CA PHE A 4 2.73 10.19 -25.80
C PHE A 4 2.63 10.75 -24.38
N ALA A 5 1.48 11.36 -24.10
CA ALA A 5 1.13 11.88 -22.80
C ALA A 5 0.08 10.96 -22.19
N PHE A 6 0.34 10.42 -21.01
CA PHE A 6 -0.65 9.62 -20.28
C PHE A 6 -0.93 10.22 -18.92
N LYS A 7 -2.21 10.22 -18.57
CA LYS A 7 -2.69 10.66 -17.28
C LYS A 7 -2.97 9.45 -16.41
N LYS A 8 -2.30 9.38 -15.26
CA LYS A 8 -2.47 8.30 -14.28
C LYS A 8 -3.08 8.89 -13.01
N ASN A 9 -4.24 8.37 -12.61
CA ASN A 9 -4.68 8.54 -11.23
C ASN A 9 -3.79 7.65 -10.37
N LEU A 10 -3.06 8.26 -9.46
CA LEU A 10 -2.24 7.55 -8.50
C LEU A 10 -3.10 7.07 -7.33
N PRO A 11 -2.63 6.06 -6.58
CA PRO A 11 -3.19 5.74 -5.28
C PRO A 11 -3.31 7.02 -4.44
N LEU A 12 -4.32 7.07 -3.57
CA LEU A 12 -4.56 8.22 -2.68
C LEU A 12 -5.12 9.49 -3.38
N GLY A 13 -5.37 9.42 -4.70
CA GLY A 13 -6.14 10.44 -5.42
C GLY A 13 -5.33 11.56 -6.05
N ALA A 14 -3.99 11.51 -5.97
CA ALA A 14 -3.11 12.35 -6.77
C ALA A 14 -3.26 11.98 -8.26
N LYS A 15 -2.98 12.93 -9.15
CA LYS A 15 -3.00 12.68 -10.60
C LYS A 15 -1.68 13.11 -11.19
N ALA A 16 -0.99 12.15 -11.80
CA ALA A 16 0.25 12.36 -12.53
C ALA A 16 -0.05 12.46 -14.02
N HIS A 17 0.57 13.42 -14.67
CA HIS A 17 0.58 13.60 -16.10
C HIS A 17 2.02 13.41 -16.58
N SER A 18 2.27 12.26 -17.20
CA SER A 18 3.59 11.92 -17.71
C SER A 18 3.61 12.19 -19.20
N THR A 19 4.48 13.09 -19.63
CA THR A 19 4.74 13.42 -21.04
C THR A 19 6.10 12.87 -21.42
N LEU A 20 6.16 12.18 -22.57
CA LEU A 20 7.43 11.78 -23.17
C LEU A 20 8.36 13.00 -23.26
N SER A 21 9.59 12.87 -22.75
CA SER A 21 10.60 13.92 -22.89
C SER A 21 11.11 13.98 -24.34
N GLU A 22 11.94 14.96 -24.67
CA GLU A 22 12.45 15.13 -26.04
C GLU A 22 13.34 13.96 -26.51
N THR A 23 13.78 13.08 -25.61
CA THR A 23 14.77 12.02 -25.91
C THR A 23 14.23 10.61 -25.67
N MET A 24 14.00 9.90 -26.78
CA MET A 24 14.13 8.44 -26.82
C MET A 24 15.51 8.12 -27.38
N ALA A 25 16.29 7.31 -26.68
CA ALA A 25 17.64 6.95 -27.09
C ALA A 25 17.75 5.44 -27.26
N LEU A 26 18.47 5.00 -28.29
CA LEU A 26 18.92 3.62 -28.41
C LEU A 26 20.34 3.57 -27.83
N GLU A 27 20.52 2.86 -26.73
CA GLU A 27 21.81 2.66 -26.08
C GLU A 27 22.17 1.18 -26.15
N GLY A 28 23.11 0.82 -27.02
CA GLY A 28 23.47 -0.58 -27.25
C GLY A 28 22.29 -1.41 -27.77
N ASP A 29 21.77 -2.30 -26.92
CA ASP A 29 20.71 -3.27 -27.20
C ASP A 29 19.34 -2.90 -26.60
N HIS A 30 19.22 -1.75 -25.94
CA HIS A 30 17.98 -1.33 -25.29
C HIS A 30 17.57 0.09 -25.69
N VAL A 31 16.27 0.37 -25.49
CA VAL A 31 15.67 1.67 -25.73
C VAL A 31 15.42 2.35 -24.40
N ILE A 32 15.95 3.56 -24.22
CA ILE A 32 15.69 4.41 -23.09
C ILE A 32 14.59 5.40 -23.46
N ILE A 33 13.55 5.42 -22.63
CA ILE A 33 12.41 6.31 -22.78
C ILE A 33 12.28 7.14 -21.51
N ASN A 34 12.48 8.44 -21.65
CA ASN A 34 12.40 9.38 -20.54
C ASN A 34 11.02 10.05 -20.50
N TYR A 35 10.46 10.20 -19.30
CA TYR A 35 9.18 10.86 -19.10
C TYR A 35 9.33 11.99 -18.09
N ASN A 36 8.82 13.17 -18.46
CA ASN A 36 8.61 14.27 -17.52
C ASN A 36 7.23 14.09 -16.89
N THR A 37 7.15 14.08 -15.56
CA THR A 37 5.88 13.91 -14.85
C THR A 37 5.52 15.15 -14.07
N GLU A 38 4.34 15.69 -14.36
CA GLU A 38 3.72 16.81 -13.64
C GLU A 38 2.53 16.31 -12.82
N PHE A 39 2.25 16.92 -11.67
CA PHE A 39 1.11 16.54 -10.82
C PHE A 39 0.00 17.59 -10.91
N ASP A 40 -1.24 17.16 -11.15
CA ASP A 40 -2.37 18.08 -11.30
C ASP A 40 -2.65 18.86 -9.99
N GLY A 41 -2.99 20.14 -10.16
CA GLY A 41 -3.66 20.94 -9.14
C GLY A 41 -2.75 21.54 -8.08
N VAL A 42 -1.43 21.46 -8.25
CA VAL A 42 -0.47 21.83 -7.23
C VAL A 42 0.76 22.48 -7.85
N ASP A 43 1.09 23.70 -7.40
CA ASP A 43 2.27 24.45 -7.84
C ASP A 43 3.51 23.93 -7.08
N LEU A 44 4.34 23.16 -7.77
CA LEU A 44 5.56 22.55 -7.22
C LEU A 44 6.73 23.53 -7.11
N SER A 45 6.63 24.76 -7.65
CA SER A 45 7.75 25.71 -7.72
C SER A 45 8.36 26.05 -6.35
N GLN A 46 7.59 25.92 -5.27
CA GLN A 46 8.07 26.13 -3.91
C GLN A 46 8.92 24.96 -3.39
N ILE A 47 8.58 23.72 -3.74
CA ILE A 47 9.35 22.55 -3.28
C ILE A 47 10.45 22.18 -4.26
N GLU A 48 10.31 22.45 -5.55
CA GLU A 48 11.37 22.18 -6.55
C GLU A 48 12.71 22.78 -6.10
N LYS A 49 12.69 23.92 -5.42
CA LYS A 49 13.90 24.55 -4.86
C LYS A 49 14.53 23.80 -3.69
N SER A 50 13.75 22.98 -3.00
CA SER A 50 14.17 22.13 -1.88
C SER A 50 14.45 20.69 -2.29
N MET A 51 13.98 20.26 -3.47
CA MET A 51 14.27 18.96 -4.04
C MET A 51 15.68 18.97 -4.64
N ARG A 52 16.45 17.92 -4.39
CA ARG A 52 17.72 17.73 -5.08
C ARG A 52 17.49 17.26 -6.51
N THR A 53 18.37 17.66 -7.41
CA THR A 53 18.42 17.08 -8.76
C THR A 53 18.98 15.67 -8.67
N ILE A 54 18.23 14.71 -9.20
CA ILE A 54 18.62 13.30 -9.25
C ILE A 54 18.74 12.90 -10.71
N GLN A 55 19.78 12.12 -11.01
CA GLN A 55 20.00 11.54 -12.32
C GLN A 55 19.93 10.02 -12.16
N PRO A 56 18.73 9.43 -12.27
CA PRO A 56 18.58 7.99 -12.12
C PRO A 56 19.39 7.27 -13.19
N GLN A 57 19.99 6.14 -12.83
CA GLN A 57 20.70 5.26 -13.75
C GLN A 57 20.08 3.87 -13.69
N PHE A 58 19.99 3.21 -14.83
CA PHE A 58 19.57 1.81 -14.86
C PHE A 58 20.67 0.91 -14.30
N LEU A 59 20.28 -0.26 -13.79
CA LEU A 59 21.21 -1.19 -13.19
C LEU A 59 21.81 -2.08 -14.29
N SER A 60 23.15 -2.18 -14.27
CA SER A 60 23.91 -3.04 -15.18
C SER A 60 24.16 -4.44 -14.63
N ASP A 61 23.91 -4.68 -13.35
CA ASP A 61 24.13 -6.00 -12.75
C ASP A 61 23.13 -7.00 -13.34
N GLN A 62 23.62 -8.19 -13.67
CA GLN A 62 22.86 -9.23 -14.39
C GLN A 62 21.54 -9.61 -13.69
N GLU A 63 21.47 -9.48 -12.37
CA GLU A 63 20.26 -9.79 -11.59
C GLU A 63 19.09 -8.79 -11.81
N TYR A 64 19.40 -7.55 -12.22
CA TYR A 64 18.41 -6.49 -12.50
C TYR A 64 18.20 -6.25 -13.99
N GLN A 65 19.02 -6.83 -14.86
CA GLN A 65 18.82 -6.80 -16.31
C GLN A 65 17.64 -7.71 -16.70
N ARG A 66 16.44 -7.13 -16.70
CA ARG A 66 15.19 -7.75 -17.14
C ARG A 66 14.63 -7.04 -18.37
N ASP A 67 13.51 -7.52 -18.90
CA ASP A 67 12.88 -6.97 -20.11
C ASP A 67 12.58 -5.48 -20.03
N VAL A 68 12.15 -5.00 -18.85
CA VAL A 68 11.87 -3.58 -18.61
C VAL A 68 12.48 -3.14 -17.28
N GLN A 69 13.20 -2.02 -17.28
CA GLN A 69 13.62 -1.33 -16.06
C GLN A 69 12.93 0.03 -15.96
N VAL A 70 12.46 0.37 -14.77
CA VAL A 70 11.86 1.66 -14.42
C VAL A 70 12.67 2.27 -13.30
N ALA A 71 13.27 3.43 -13.56
CA ALA A 71 13.95 4.21 -12.52
C ALA A 71 13.00 5.30 -12.01
N LEU A 72 12.76 5.32 -10.70
CA LEU A 72 11.86 6.25 -10.02
C LEU A 72 12.64 7.11 -9.03
N ASP A 73 12.67 8.41 -9.29
CA ASP A 73 13.22 9.43 -8.39
C ASP A 73 12.34 9.57 -7.11
N GLU A 74 12.96 9.73 -5.93
CA GLU A 74 12.28 10.08 -4.67
C GLU A 74 11.39 11.32 -4.79
N ASN A 75 11.75 12.27 -5.66
CA ASN A 75 10.97 13.47 -5.96
C ASN A 75 9.57 13.14 -6.50
N TYR A 76 9.40 12.00 -7.17
CA TYR A 76 8.08 11.52 -7.59
C TYR A 76 7.18 11.23 -6.38
N ILE A 77 7.73 10.57 -5.35
CA ILE A 77 7.00 10.26 -4.11
C ILE A 77 6.75 11.54 -3.32
N ASN A 78 7.75 12.42 -3.21
CA ASN A 78 7.63 13.70 -2.51
C ASN A 78 6.60 14.62 -3.17
N ALA A 79 6.54 14.67 -4.50
CA ALA A 79 5.51 15.41 -5.22
C ALA A 79 4.11 14.82 -4.99
N ALA A 80 3.98 13.49 -4.93
CA ALA A 80 2.72 12.84 -4.57
C ALA A 80 2.28 13.19 -3.14
N LEU A 81 3.19 13.17 -2.16
CA LEU A 81 2.91 13.54 -0.77
C LEU A 81 2.54 15.02 -0.63
N PHE A 82 3.19 15.90 -1.38
CA PHE A 82 2.79 17.30 -1.45
C PHE A 82 1.40 17.47 -2.03
N ASN A 83 1.08 16.71 -3.09
CA ASN A 83 -0.27 16.73 -3.62
C ASN A 83 -1.29 16.34 -2.56
N LEU A 84 -1.02 15.29 -1.78
CA LEU A 84 -1.86 14.86 -0.67
C LEU A 84 -1.91 15.88 0.47
N PHE A 85 -0.85 16.63 0.71
CA PHE A 85 -0.81 17.66 1.75
C PHE A 85 -1.79 18.82 1.45
N TYR A 86 -1.94 19.19 0.18
CA TYR A 86 -2.84 20.27 -0.24
C TYR A 86 -4.23 19.78 -0.69
N ASN A 87 -4.37 18.50 -1.02
CA ASN A 87 -5.64 17.91 -1.38
C ASN A 87 -6.43 17.48 -0.14
N ARG A 88 -7.73 17.76 -0.08
CA ARG A 88 -8.56 17.55 1.13
C ARG A 88 -9.01 16.11 1.37
N LYS A 89 -8.36 15.13 0.73
CA LYS A 89 -8.84 13.74 0.74
C LYS A 89 -8.18 12.94 1.86
N SER A 90 -9.00 12.40 2.75
CA SER A 90 -8.65 11.21 3.52
C SER A 90 -8.78 9.97 2.64
N TYR A 91 -8.00 8.95 2.93
CA TYR A 91 -8.03 7.66 2.23
C TYR A 91 -8.24 6.52 3.22
N SER A 92 -8.90 5.46 2.75
CA SER A 92 -9.02 4.21 3.48
C SER A 92 -7.73 3.39 3.32
N VAL A 93 -7.16 2.93 4.43
CA VAL A 93 -6.03 1.98 4.41
C VAL A 93 -6.46 0.66 3.79
N THR A 94 -7.70 0.22 4.02
CA THR A 94 -8.25 -0.98 3.38
C THR A 94 -8.29 -0.84 1.85
N GLU A 95 -8.75 0.31 1.33
CA GLU A 95 -8.71 0.60 -0.11
C GLU A 95 -7.29 0.63 -0.66
N LEU A 96 -6.36 1.27 0.05
CA LEU A 96 -4.95 1.33 -0.35
C LEU A 96 -4.34 -0.08 -0.49
N LEU A 97 -4.58 -0.96 0.48
CA LEU A 97 -4.10 -2.35 0.45
C LEU A 97 -4.69 -3.13 -0.74
N LEU A 98 -5.95 -2.87 -1.10
CA LEU A 98 -6.58 -3.48 -2.29
C LEU A 98 -6.02 -2.95 -3.60
N GLU A 99 -5.69 -1.67 -3.66
CA GLU A 99 -5.07 -1.09 -4.84
C GLU A 99 -3.66 -1.67 -5.07
N LEU A 100 -2.89 -1.86 -4.01
CA LEU A 100 -1.54 -2.42 -4.07
C LEU A 100 -1.50 -3.92 -4.40
N LEU A 101 -2.50 -4.69 -3.98
CA LEU A 101 -2.53 -6.13 -4.24
C LEU A 101 -3.11 -6.47 -5.63
N PRO A 102 -2.50 -7.38 -6.40
CA PRO A 102 -3.02 -7.77 -7.72
C PRO A 102 -4.44 -8.31 -7.72
N GLU A 103 -5.17 -8.14 -8.83
CA GLU A 103 -6.54 -8.69 -8.99
C GLU A 103 -6.61 -10.21 -8.88
N ASN A 104 -5.56 -10.88 -9.32
CA ASN A 104 -5.49 -12.33 -9.35
C ASN A 104 -4.82 -12.90 -8.10
N PHE A 105 -4.44 -12.06 -7.13
CA PHE A 105 -3.81 -12.53 -5.90
C PHE A 105 -4.84 -13.31 -5.06
N PRO A 106 -4.65 -14.63 -4.86
CA PRO A 106 -5.61 -15.45 -4.14
C PRO A 106 -5.61 -15.07 -2.65
N GLY A 107 -6.79 -14.84 -2.09
CA GLY A 107 -6.92 -14.54 -0.66
C GLY A 107 -6.67 -13.08 -0.26
N THR A 108 -6.51 -12.14 -1.21
CA THR A 108 -6.36 -10.68 -0.93
C THR A 108 -7.37 -10.17 0.09
N VAL A 109 -8.64 -10.43 -0.15
CA VAL A 109 -9.75 -9.94 0.69
C VAL A 109 -9.77 -10.61 2.07
N PRO A 110 -9.69 -11.95 2.19
CA PRO A 110 -9.51 -12.62 3.47
C PRO A 110 -8.32 -12.10 4.28
N ILE A 111 -7.17 -11.86 3.64
CA ILE A 111 -5.95 -11.36 4.31
C ILE A 111 -6.18 -9.94 4.83
N ILE A 112 -6.70 -9.04 3.99
CA ILE A 112 -7.01 -7.67 4.41
C ILE A 112 -8.00 -7.68 5.58
N ARG A 113 -9.03 -8.53 5.54
CA ARG A 113 -9.95 -8.67 6.67
C ARG A 113 -9.25 -9.21 7.92
N ALA A 114 -8.35 -10.17 7.76
CA ALA A 114 -7.64 -10.80 8.85
C ALA A 114 -6.75 -9.81 9.61
N ILE A 115 -6.23 -8.78 8.93
CA ILE A 115 -5.41 -7.72 9.55
C ILE A 115 -6.24 -6.49 9.98
N MET A 116 -7.29 -6.14 9.22
CA MET A 116 -8.13 -4.97 9.46
C MET A 116 -9.36 -5.31 10.34
N ASN A 117 -9.10 -5.82 11.54
CA ASN A 117 -10.16 -6.11 12.52
C ASN A 117 -9.75 -5.79 13.96
N THR A 118 -10.74 -5.75 14.85
CA THR A 118 -10.56 -5.39 16.27
C THR A 118 -9.63 -6.33 17.03
N SER A 119 -9.56 -7.62 16.70
CA SER A 119 -8.67 -8.55 17.40
C SER A 119 -7.20 -8.22 17.14
N VAL A 120 -6.87 -7.88 15.89
CA VAL A 120 -5.50 -7.53 15.49
C VAL A 120 -5.17 -6.10 15.92
N ILE A 121 -6.01 -5.14 15.55
CA ILE A 121 -5.77 -3.72 15.85
C ILE A 121 -5.94 -3.42 17.35
N GLY A 122 -6.63 -4.27 18.09
CA GLY A 122 -6.72 -4.23 19.55
C GLY A 122 -5.36 -4.21 20.25
N PHE A 123 -4.27 -4.63 19.61
CA PHE A 123 -2.93 -4.39 20.14
C PHE A 123 -2.63 -2.90 20.34
N LEU A 124 -2.85 -2.09 19.30
CA LEU A 124 -2.59 -0.66 19.35
C LEU A 124 -3.63 0.04 20.23
N PHE A 125 -4.86 -0.47 20.25
CA PHE A 125 -6.01 0.11 20.93
C PHE A 125 -6.81 -0.98 21.68
N PRO A 126 -6.36 -1.42 22.88
CA PRO A 126 -6.90 -2.58 23.62
C PRO A 126 -8.41 -2.54 23.90
N GLU A 127 -8.95 -1.33 24.04
CA GLU A 127 -10.36 -1.08 24.25
C GLU A 127 -11.25 -1.52 23.08
N LEU A 128 -10.72 -1.65 21.86
CA LEU A 128 -11.52 -2.01 20.68
C LEU A 128 -12.16 -3.40 20.82
N THR A 129 -11.37 -4.41 21.18
CA THR A 129 -11.87 -5.77 21.37
C THR A 129 -12.88 -5.83 22.51
N ARG A 130 -12.68 -5.01 23.55
CA ARG A 130 -13.59 -4.92 24.70
C ARG A 130 -14.91 -4.25 24.36
N GLU A 131 -14.89 -3.16 23.59
CA GLU A 131 -16.08 -2.36 23.27
C GLU A 131 -16.91 -2.98 22.13
N TYR A 132 -16.25 -3.51 21.08
CA TYR A 132 -16.93 -3.96 19.87
C TYR A 132 -17.00 -5.49 19.75
N GLY A 133 -16.20 -6.22 20.53
CA GLY A 133 -16.02 -7.66 20.41
C GLY A 133 -14.85 -8.02 19.48
N PRO A 134 -14.45 -9.30 19.45
CA PRO A 134 -13.38 -9.79 18.58
C PRO A 134 -13.82 -9.82 17.12
N ASN A 135 -12.84 -9.70 16.21
CA ASN A 135 -12.97 -9.86 14.76
C ASN A 135 -13.97 -8.91 14.08
N GLN A 136 -14.34 -7.81 14.73
CA GLN A 136 -15.18 -6.78 14.13
C GLN A 136 -14.37 -6.05 13.07
N GLN A 137 -14.97 -5.80 11.90
CA GLN A 137 -14.29 -5.13 10.80
C GLN A 137 -13.94 -3.69 11.16
N MET A 138 -12.74 -3.29 10.76
CA MET A 138 -12.20 -1.97 11.01
C MET A 138 -11.60 -1.36 9.76
N ASP A 139 -11.41 -0.04 9.79
CA ASP A 139 -10.62 0.68 8.80
C ASP A 139 -9.91 1.87 9.44
N PHE A 140 -8.75 2.21 8.90
CA PHE A 140 -8.08 3.47 9.20
C PHE A 140 -8.34 4.43 8.06
N ARG A 141 -8.92 5.57 8.38
CA ARG A 141 -9.08 6.68 7.43
C ARG A 141 -8.00 7.70 7.73
N CYS A 142 -6.95 7.68 6.92
CA CYS A 142 -5.76 8.48 7.13
C CYS A 142 -5.70 9.66 6.17
N ALA A 143 -4.97 10.69 6.56
CA ALA A 143 -4.72 11.83 5.71
C ALA A 143 -3.37 12.48 6.02
N PHE A 144 -2.74 13.00 4.97
CA PHE A 144 -1.56 13.86 5.05
C PHE A 144 -1.93 15.35 4.92
N ASN A 145 -3.21 15.67 4.72
CA ASN A 145 -3.60 17.00 4.31
C ASN A 145 -3.57 18.00 5.46
N LYS A 146 -3.14 19.22 5.15
CA LYS A 146 -2.97 20.30 6.12
C LYS A 146 -4.21 20.52 7.00
N ASP A 147 -5.37 20.73 6.39
CA ASP A 147 -6.64 20.98 7.11
C ASP A 147 -7.00 19.84 8.09
N PHE A 148 -6.59 18.60 7.81
CA PHE A 148 -6.81 17.48 8.71
C PHE A 148 -5.77 17.44 9.83
N LEU A 149 -4.49 17.66 9.51
CA LEU A 149 -3.42 17.73 10.50
C LEU A 149 -3.60 18.88 11.48
N ASP A 150 -4.16 20.01 11.02
CA ASP A 150 -4.47 21.17 11.86
C ASP A 150 -5.48 20.82 12.97
N LYS A 151 -6.37 19.83 12.74
CA LYS A 151 -7.27 19.32 13.79
C LYS A 151 -6.54 18.60 14.91
N GLY A 152 -5.40 17.98 14.59
CA GLY A 152 -4.52 17.34 15.56
C GLY A 152 -3.76 18.34 16.43
N GLN A 153 -3.73 19.62 16.04
CA GLN A 153 -3.02 20.68 16.74
C GLN A 153 -1.54 20.34 16.99
N LEU A 154 -0.89 19.63 16.05
CA LEU A 154 0.53 19.33 16.15
C LEU A 154 1.34 20.63 16.08
N GLU A 155 2.34 20.79 16.94
CA GLU A 155 3.21 21.98 16.97
C GLU A 155 4.03 22.12 15.68
N ASN A 156 4.37 20.99 15.05
CA ASN A 156 5.19 20.92 13.83
C ASN A 156 4.48 20.18 12.69
N SER A 157 3.29 20.61 12.29
CA SER A 157 2.66 20.12 11.05
C SER A 157 3.49 20.58 9.82
N ARG A 158 4.30 19.67 9.31
CA ARG A 158 5.17 19.88 8.13
C ARG A 158 4.80 18.91 7.02
N LEU A 159 5.29 19.19 5.82
CA LEU A 159 5.13 18.29 4.69
C LEU A 159 5.91 16.99 4.94
N SER A 160 5.27 15.84 4.73
CA SER A 160 5.95 14.55 4.76
C SER A 160 6.92 14.40 3.59
N GLN A 161 8.08 13.81 3.85
CA GLN A 161 9.15 13.59 2.88
C GLN A 161 9.73 12.19 2.98
N PHE A 162 10.18 11.67 1.84
CA PHE A 162 10.88 10.41 1.68
C PHE A 162 12.23 10.66 1.00
N PHE A 163 13.23 9.92 1.44
CA PHE A 163 14.56 9.93 0.83
C PHE A 163 15.02 8.50 0.59
N PHE A 164 15.45 8.25 -0.64
CA PHE A 164 16.07 7.01 -1.03
C PHE A 164 17.56 7.06 -0.73
N ARG A 165 18.03 6.04 -0.01
CA ARG A 165 19.41 5.87 0.40
C ARG A 165 19.96 4.59 -0.19
N GLU A 166 21.22 4.63 -0.55
CA GLU A 166 21.93 3.45 -1.06
C GLU A 166 21.86 2.28 -0.07
N GLY A 167 21.68 1.06 -0.61
CA GLY A 167 21.61 -0.16 0.18
C GLY A 167 20.20 -0.54 0.61
N ASP A 168 19.19 -0.23 -0.22
CA ASP A 168 17.78 -0.57 0.05
C ASP A 168 17.23 0.12 1.31
N ILE A 169 17.70 1.33 1.57
CA ILE A 169 17.33 2.14 2.74
C ILE A 169 16.38 3.27 2.32
N VAL A 170 15.37 3.50 3.16
CA VAL A 170 14.42 4.61 3.04
C VAL A 170 14.42 5.40 4.33
N ASP A 171 14.81 6.68 4.24
CA ASP A 171 14.57 7.64 5.30
C ASP A 171 13.22 8.32 5.08
N MET A 172 12.49 8.56 6.16
CA MET A 172 11.15 9.13 6.12
C MET A 172 10.97 10.17 7.23
N ASP A 173 10.38 11.31 6.87
CA ASP A 173 9.81 12.30 7.77
C ASP A 173 8.31 12.33 7.49
N LEU A 174 7.51 11.80 8.41
CA LEU A 174 6.08 11.55 8.20
C LEU A 174 5.26 12.38 9.19
N ASN A 175 4.35 13.17 8.63
CA ASN A 175 3.35 13.94 9.36
C ASN A 175 1.99 13.53 8.81
N PHE A 176 1.25 12.72 9.57
CA PHE A 176 -0.05 12.22 9.15
C PHE A 176 -1.00 12.05 10.34
N GLY A 177 -2.29 11.98 10.06
CA GLY A 177 -3.28 11.59 11.05
C GLY A 177 -4.17 10.49 10.52
N CYS A 178 -4.68 9.66 11.42
CA CYS A 178 -5.63 8.60 11.10
C CYS A 178 -6.79 8.60 12.08
N SER A 179 -7.98 8.40 11.56
CA SER A 179 -9.18 8.11 12.33
C SER A 179 -9.52 6.63 12.22
N ILE A 180 -9.82 6.02 13.35
CA ILE A 180 -10.16 4.61 13.49
C ILE A 180 -11.67 4.48 13.36
N TYR A 181 -12.11 3.74 12.35
CA TYR A 181 -13.51 3.43 12.12
C TYR A 181 -13.78 1.96 12.38
N VAL A 182 -14.89 1.68 13.06
CA VAL A 182 -15.36 0.33 13.31
C VAL A 182 -16.70 0.17 12.62
N TYR A 183 -16.86 -0.90 11.86
CA TYR A 183 -18.11 -1.21 11.17
C TYR A 183 -19.12 -1.77 12.18
N GLN A 184 -20.36 -1.28 12.19
CA GLN A 184 -21.42 -1.65 13.13
C GLN A 184 -22.40 -2.70 12.58
N GLY A 185 -22.13 -3.31 11.43
CA GLY A 185 -22.99 -4.36 10.88
C GLY A 185 -22.99 -5.67 11.70
N GLN A 186 -23.77 -6.65 11.25
CA GLN A 186 -24.06 -7.86 12.03
C GLN A 186 -22.79 -8.61 12.49
N LYS A 187 -22.78 -8.97 13.79
CA LYS A 187 -21.66 -9.59 14.52
C LYS A 187 -21.42 -11.07 14.18
N SER A 188 -22.38 -11.74 13.56
CA SER A 188 -22.27 -13.16 13.16
C SER A 188 -22.63 -13.29 11.68
N MET A 189 -21.61 -13.43 10.85
CA MET A 189 -21.76 -13.69 9.43
C MET A 189 -20.93 -14.91 9.06
N ASP A 190 -21.46 -15.75 8.17
CA ASP A 190 -20.68 -16.81 7.54
C ASP A 190 -19.48 -16.20 6.79
N PRO A 191 -18.31 -16.86 6.72
CA PRO A 191 -17.13 -16.39 5.98
C PRO A 191 -17.39 -15.80 4.59
N MET A 192 -18.40 -16.29 3.86
CA MET A 192 -18.78 -15.73 2.56
C MET A 192 -19.52 -14.39 2.68
N GLN A 193 -20.46 -14.29 3.61
CA GLN A 193 -21.18 -13.04 3.89
C GLN A 193 -20.22 -11.97 4.40
N MET A 194 -19.23 -12.39 5.18
CA MET A 194 -18.10 -11.59 5.62
C MET A 194 -17.31 -10.99 4.44
N VAL A 195 -16.91 -11.79 3.45
CA VAL A 195 -16.21 -11.30 2.24
C VAL A 195 -17.08 -10.33 1.44
N MET A 196 -18.36 -10.64 1.27
CA MET A 196 -19.31 -9.76 0.58
C MET A 196 -19.54 -8.45 1.33
N GLN A 197 -19.57 -8.48 2.66
CA GLN A 197 -19.66 -7.30 3.52
C GLN A 197 -18.43 -6.41 3.39
N LEU A 198 -17.21 -6.96 3.25
CA LEU A 198 -16.03 -6.16 2.97
C LEU A 198 -16.21 -5.41 1.64
N PHE A 199 -16.63 -6.10 0.58
CA PHE A 199 -16.88 -5.48 -0.73
C PHE A 199 -17.97 -4.42 -0.68
N GLN A 200 -19.06 -4.68 0.05
CA GLN A 200 -20.11 -3.68 0.27
C GLN A 200 -19.55 -2.49 1.03
N ALA A 201 -18.83 -2.70 2.12
CA ALA A 201 -18.26 -1.65 2.96
C ALA A 201 -17.25 -0.76 2.21
N LEU A 202 -16.49 -1.33 1.27
CA LEU A 202 -15.60 -0.60 0.36
C LEU A 202 -16.36 0.19 -0.72
N SER A 203 -17.59 -0.22 -1.02
CA SER A 203 -18.44 0.48 -1.99
C SER A 203 -19.20 1.65 -1.37
N VAL A 204 -19.36 1.71 -0.05
CA VAL A 204 -20.13 2.76 0.63
C VAL A 204 -19.29 4.01 0.85
N ASP A 205 -19.92 5.17 0.71
CA ASP A 205 -19.27 6.47 0.86
C ASP A 205 -18.81 6.74 2.30
N ILE A 206 -17.89 7.70 2.45
CA ILE A 206 -17.24 8.11 3.70
C ILE A 206 -18.27 8.44 4.82
N GLU A 207 -19.51 8.76 4.47
CA GLU A 207 -20.59 9.16 5.39
C GLU A 207 -21.57 8.03 5.78
N ASP A 208 -21.25 6.76 5.48
CA ASP A 208 -22.11 5.64 5.86
C ASP A 208 -22.33 5.57 7.38
N PRO A 209 -23.59 5.63 7.88
CA PRO A 209 -23.89 5.55 9.31
C PRO A 209 -23.52 4.19 9.93
N SER A 210 -23.25 3.17 9.10
CA SER A 210 -22.78 1.86 9.55
C SER A 210 -21.33 1.91 10.06
N TRP A 211 -20.58 2.98 9.80
CA TRP A 211 -19.23 3.16 10.31
C TRP A 211 -19.21 4.20 11.43
N SER A 212 -18.70 3.80 12.60
CA SER A 212 -18.50 4.74 13.71
C SER A 212 -17.02 5.01 13.95
N GLN A 213 -16.67 6.28 14.04
CA GLN A 213 -15.34 6.71 14.48
C GLN A 213 -15.17 6.39 15.97
N HIS A 214 -14.10 5.69 16.32
CA HIS A 214 -13.76 5.37 17.71
C HIS A 214 -12.77 6.38 18.30
N LYS A 215 -11.64 6.60 17.62
CA LYS A 215 -10.56 7.52 18.01
C LYS A 215 -9.89 8.09 16.77
N SER A 216 -9.13 9.16 16.94
CA SER A 216 -8.20 9.66 15.94
C SER A 216 -6.84 9.92 16.58
N PHE A 217 -5.77 9.69 15.82
CA PHE A 217 -4.42 10.03 16.24
C PHE A 217 -3.71 10.83 15.16
N PHE A 218 -2.79 11.68 15.58
CA PHE A 218 -1.99 12.55 14.74
C PHE A 218 -0.54 12.42 15.16
N ILE A 219 0.33 12.12 14.21
CA ILE A 219 1.72 11.77 14.46
C ILE A 219 2.66 12.55 13.57
N SER A 220 3.71 13.06 14.19
CA SER A 220 4.94 13.50 13.54
C SER A 220 6.05 12.53 13.93
N MET A 221 6.65 11.88 12.95
CA MET A 221 7.72 10.91 13.19
C MET A 221 8.78 10.97 12.10
N THR A 222 10.02 10.75 12.49
CA THR A 222 11.10 10.44 11.57
C THR A 222 11.45 8.97 11.68
N GLY A 223 12.05 8.39 10.66
CA GLY A 223 12.51 7.01 10.75
C GLY A 223 13.36 6.58 9.57
N THR A 224 14.04 5.46 9.77
CA THR A 224 14.79 4.78 8.72
C THR A 224 14.30 3.35 8.63
N ALA A 225 13.97 2.91 7.41
CA ALA A 225 13.62 1.54 7.08
C ALA A 225 14.69 0.94 6.16
N GLU A 226 15.18 -0.25 6.50
CA GLU A 226 15.99 -1.09 5.62
C GLU A 226 15.08 -2.18 5.07
N ILE A 227 15.02 -2.28 3.74
CA ILE A 227 14.10 -3.17 3.03
C ILE A 227 14.92 -4.25 2.32
N ASP A 228 14.43 -5.47 2.37
CA ASP A 228 14.97 -6.60 1.62
C ASP A 228 14.10 -6.88 0.41
N PHE A 229 14.67 -6.78 -0.78
CA PHE A 229 14.00 -7.13 -2.03
C PHE A 229 14.47 -8.49 -2.58
N SER A 230 15.20 -9.27 -1.78
CA SER A 230 15.65 -10.60 -2.19
C SER A 230 14.48 -11.59 -2.37
N LYS A 231 14.75 -12.75 -2.98
CA LYS A 231 13.75 -13.82 -3.16
C LYS A 231 13.14 -14.31 -1.85
N ASP A 232 13.81 -14.12 -0.71
CA ASP A 232 13.24 -14.45 0.60
C ASP A 232 12.11 -13.50 1.00
N ALA A 233 12.11 -12.25 0.52
CA ALA A 233 11.01 -11.32 0.71
C ALA A 233 9.77 -11.71 -0.10
N GLN A 234 9.92 -12.50 -1.17
CA GLN A 234 8.80 -13.00 -1.97
C GLN A 234 8.00 -14.12 -1.28
N LYS A 235 8.47 -14.63 -0.13
CA LYS A 235 7.77 -15.65 0.65
C LYS A 235 6.71 -15.01 1.53
N ILE A 236 5.44 -15.27 1.25
CA ILE A 236 4.33 -14.87 2.13
C ILE A 236 3.95 -16.06 3.00
N THR A 237 4.29 -15.97 4.28
CA THR A 237 3.85 -16.94 5.29
C THR A 237 2.51 -16.49 5.84
N ILE A 238 1.44 -17.23 5.58
CA ILE A 238 0.14 -16.88 6.17
C ILE A 238 0.20 -17.17 7.68
N PRO A 239 -0.06 -16.17 8.54
CA PRO A 239 0.02 -16.39 9.97
C PRO A 239 -1.12 -17.32 10.45
N ASP A 240 -0.80 -18.20 11.39
CA ASP A 240 -1.77 -19.13 11.97
C ASP A 240 -2.70 -18.38 12.95
N ILE A 241 -3.88 -17.97 12.46
CA ILE A 241 -4.91 -17.31 13.26
C ILE A 241 -6.12 -18.24 13.36
N GLU A 242 -6.65 -18.36 14.57
CA GLU A 242 -7.90 -19.06 14.86
C GLU A 242 -9.05 -18.45 14.02
N GLY A 243 -9.70 -19.25 13.17
CA GLY A 243 -10.72 -18.81 12.21
C GLY A 243 -10.18 -18.37 10.84
N LEU A 244 -8.92 -17.90 10.75
CA LEU A 244 -8.28 -17.68 9.45
C LEU A 244 -7.98 -19.03 8.80
N SER A 245 -7.43 -20.00 9.52
CA SER A 245 -7.21 -21.34 8.97
C SER A 245 -8.49 -22.00 8.42
N GLU A 246 -9.67 -21.70 9.00
CA GLU A 246 -10.96 -22.15 8.45
C GLU A 246 -11.40 -21.36 7.22
N LEU A 247 -11.23 -20.03 7.21
CA LEU A 247 -11.40 -19.21 6.01
C LEU A 247 -10.52 -19.73 4.87
N LEU A 248 -9.24 -19.99 5.15
CA LEU A 248 -8.25 -20.52 4.22
C LEU A 248 -8.52 -21.97 3.82
N LYS A 249 -9.35 -22.77 4.50
CA LYS A 249 -9.81 -24.06 3.96
C LYS A 249 -10.68 -23.89 2.71
N PHE A 250 -11.33 -22.73 2.53
CA PHE A 250 -12.10 -22.39 1.32
C PHE A 250 -11.22 -21.80 0.20
N PHE A 251 -9.94 -21.52 0.48
CA PHE A 251 -8.98 -20.98 -0.48
C PHE A 251 -7.83 -21.99 -0.61
N PRO A 252 -7.59 -22.65 -1.75
CA PRO A 252 -6.50 -23.61 -1.88
C PRO A 252 -5.14 -22.89 -1.79
N LEU A 253 -4.66 -22.68 -0.56
CA LEU A 253 -3.44 -21.94 -0.23
C LEU A 253 -2.31 -22.87 0.25
N ASN A 254 -2.60 -24.17 0.39
CA ASN A 254 -1.65 -25.16 0.92
C ASN A 254 -0.46 -25.44 -0.03
N GLU A 255 -0.48 -24.95 -1.27
CA GLU A 255 0.57 -25.16 -2.27
C GLU A 255 0.80 -23.93 -3.18
N LEU A 256 0.69 -22.69 -2.67
CA LEU A 256 1.18 -21.55 -3.43
C LEU A 256 2.70 -21.43 -3.24
N ASN A 257 3.43 -22.09 -4.14
CA ASN A 257 4.76 -21.65 -4.51
C ASN A 257 4.60 -20.27 -5.20
N MET A 258 4.58 -19.21 -4.39
CA MET A 258 4.39 -17.81 -4.80
C MET A 258 5.55 -17.24 -5.63
N TYR A 259 6.46 -18.09 -6.10
CA TYR A 259 7.70 -17.71 -6.77
C TYR A 259 7.49 -17.30 -8.23
N GLU A 260 6.39 -17.70 -8.87
CA GLU A 260 6.15 -17.45 -10.30
C GLU A 260 4.79 -16.79 -10.51
N GLY A 261 4.78 -15.66 -11.22
CA GLY A 261 3.56 -15.06 -11.74
C GLY A 261 2.77 -14.16 -10.79
N ILE A 262 3.32 -13.75 -9.63
CA ILE A 262 2.69 -12.68 -8.84
C ILE A 262 3.13 -11.34 -9.41
N PRO A 263 2.20 -10.54 -9.96
CA PRO A 263 2.52 -9.27 -10.62
C PRO A 263 2.73 -8.16 -9.57
N VAL A 264 3.62 -8.37 -8.60
CA VAL A 264 3.99 -7.37 -7.58
C VAL A 264 5.43 -7.58 -7.10
N VAL A 265 6.17 -6.49 -6.94
CA VAL A 265 7.43 -6.44 -6.21
C VAL A 265 7.12 -6.50 -4.72
N LEU A 266 7.72 -7.47 -4.03
CA LEU A 266 7.62 -7.63 -2.58
C LEU A 266 8.90 -7.14 -1.90
N GLY A 267 8.75 -6.41 -0.82
CA GLY A 267 9.85 -5.94 0.04
C GLY A 267 9.59 -6.32 1.49
N LYS A 268 10.61 -6.83 2.19
CA LYS A 268 10.52 -7.22 3.59
C LYS A 268 11.31 -6.25 4.46
N ILE A 269 10.68 -5.69 5.49
CA ILE A 269 11.35 -4.75 6.39
C ILE A 269 12.35 -5.51 7.27
N LYS A 270 13.66 -5.33 7.01
CA LYS A 270 14.77 -5.90 7.82
C LYS A 270 14.97 -5.13 9.12
N LYS A 271 14.90 -3.81 9.02
CA LYS A 271 15.11 -2.90 10.15
C LYS A 271 14.19 -1.71 9.99
N PHE A 272 13.56 -1.31 11.09
CA PHE A 272 12.79 -0.08 11.15
C PHE A 272 13.13 0.62 12.45
N THR A 273 13.53 1.89 12.35
CA THR A 273 14.00 2.68 13.48
C THR A 273 13.18 3.98 13.56
N PRO A 274 11.91 3.91 14.02
CA PRO A 274 11.06 5.08 14.14
C PRO A 274 11.44 5.93 15.36
N VAL A 275 11.33 7.24 15.21
CA VAL A 275 11.44 8.25 16.26
C VAL A 275 10.19 9.13 16.18
N VAL A 276 9.32 9.00 17.18
CA VAL A 276 8.12 9.83 17.28
C VAL A 276 8.49 11.17 17.89
N ASN A 277 8.31 12.24 17.13
CA ASN A 277 8.59 13.60 17.57
C ASN A 277 7.41 14.18 18.35
N GLU A 278 6.20 13.92 17.84
CA GLU A 278 4.95 14.36 18.46
C GLU A 278 3.84 13.35 18.14
N LEU A 279 3.02 13.02 19.12
CA LEU A 279 1.86 12.15 18.95
C LEU A 279 0.73 12.62 19.84
N LYS A 280 -0.44 12.81 19.25
CA LYS A 280 -1.68 13.18 19.96
C LYS A 280 -2.79 12.20 19.60
N VAL A 281 -3.57 11.81 20.59
CA VAL A 281 -4.70 10.89 20.44
C VAL A 281 -5.95 11.60 20.96
N PHE A 282 -7.03 11.50 20.20
CA PHE A 282 -8.31 12.14 20.49
C PHE A 282 -9.44 11.12 20.47
N LYS A 283 -10.39 11.31 21.38
CA LYS A 283 -11.73 10.71 21.30
C LYS A 283 -12.73 11.85 21.26
N ASN A 284 -13.42 12.00 20.13
CA ASN A 284 -14.16 13.22 19.80
C ASN A 284 -13.22 14.44 19.85
N GLU A 285 -13.50 15.42 20.71
CA GLU A 285 -12.69 16.64 20.86
C GLU A 285 -11.73 16.58 22.06
N ARG A 286 -11.72 15.47 22.81
CA ARG A 286 -10.91 15.32 24.01
C ARG A 286 -9.58 14.64 23.68
N GLU A 287 -8.49 15.33 23.98
CA GLU A 287 -7.13 14.77 23.94
C GLU A 287 -6.93 13.76 25.07
N LEU A 288 -6.30 12.63 24.75
CA LEU A 288 -6.02 11.50 25.62
C LEU A 288 -4.51 11.29 25.71
N PHE A 289 -3.88 11.98 26.66
CA PHE A 289 -2.42 11.96 26.84
C PHE A 289 -1.86 10.57 27.15
N ASP A 290 -2.52 9.81 28.01
CA ASP A 290 -2.06 8.46 28.38
C ASP A 290 -2.08 7.50 27.18
N ASP A 291 -3.11 7.61 26.34
CA ASP A 291 -3.22 6.81 25.10
C ASP A 291 -2.13 7.19 24.09
N ALA A 292 -1.82 8.49 23.98
CA ALA A 292 -0.72 8.95 23.13
C ALA A 292 0.63 8.41 23.61
N ARG A 293 0.87 8.40 24.92
CA ARG A 293 2.09 7.82 25.50
C ARG A 293 2.19 6.32 25.24
N ASP A 294 1.13 5.56 25.50
CA ASP A 294 1.09 4.12 25.25
C ASP A 294 1.31 3.78 23.75
N LEU A 295 0.66 4.53 22.86
CA LEU A 295 0.84 4.35 21.42
C LEU A 295 2.27 4.70 20.96
N ASN A 296 2.87 5.76 21.52
CA ASN A 296 4.27 6.11 21.25
C ASN A 296 5.21 4.97 21.66
N ASP A 297 5.04 4.44 22.88
CA ASP A 297 5.85 3.34 23.40
C ASP A 297 5.72 2.10 22.49
N LYS A 298 4.51 1.81 21.99
CA LYS A 298 4.26 0.71 21.04
C LYS A 298 4.94 0.92 19.68
N ILE A 299 4.89 2.12 19.13
CA ILE A 299 5.51 2.46 17.82
C ILE A 299 7.03 2.39 17.93
N THR A 300 7.61 3.07 18.92
CA THR A 300 9.06 3.16 19.12
C THR A 300 9.67 1.78 19.39
N ASN A 301 8.95 0.92 20.11
CA ASN A 301 9.44 -0.41 20.49
C ASN A 301 8.88 -1.56 19.64
N ILE A 302 8.30 -1.28 18.46
CA ILE A 302 7.57 -2.24 17.62
C ILE A 302 8.35 -3.56 17.38
N ARG A 303 9.68 -3.47 17.24
CA ARG A 303 10.56 -4.63 17.04
C ARG A 303 10.74 -5.49 18.30
N SER A 304 10.74 -4.89 19.48
CA SER A 304 10.88 -5.65 20.73
C SER A 304 9.65 -6.51 21.03
N PHE A 305 8.50 -6.17 20.44
CA PHE A 305 7.27 -6.94 20.59
C PHE A 305 7.24 -8.21 19.73
N GLN A 306 8.13 -8.39 18.75
CA GLN A 306 8.16 -9.60 17.88
C GLN A 306 8.20 -10.92 18.67
N ASN A 307 8.85 -10.93 19.84
CA ASN A 307 9.04 -12.13 20.65
C ASN A 307 7.86 -12.47 21.58
N LYS A 308 6.86 -11.60 21.66
CA LYS A 308 5.72 -11.80 22.55
C LYS A 308 4.56 -12.43 21.78
N LYS A 309 3.97 -13.49 22.35
CA LYS A 309 2.92 -14.32 21.69
C LYS A 309 1.73 -13.49 21.18
N GLU A 310 1.32 -12.47 21.93
CA GLU A 310 0.20 -11.58 21.63
C GLU A 310 0.45 -10.68 20.40
N TYR A 311 1.70 -10.54 19.97
CA TYR A 311 2.14 -9.58 18.95
C TYR A 311 2.71 -10.28 17.72
N LYS A 312 2.93 -11.60 17.82
CA LYS A 312 3.49 -12.46 16.78
C LYS A 312 2.82 -12.20 15.43
N LEU A 313 1.49 -12.10 15.41
CA LEU A 313 0.71 -11.86 14.20
C LEU A 313 1.08 -10.54 13.49
N ILE A 314 1.03 -9.41 14.21
CA ILE A 314 1.32 -8.09 13.64
C ILE A 314 2.80 -7.99 13.26
N SER A 315 3.68 -8.54 14.09
CA SER A 315 5.10 -8.58 13.77
C SER A 315 5.42 -9.46 12.55
N GLU A 316 4.76 -10.61 12.40
CA GLU A 316 4.94 -11.48 11.24
C GLU A 316 4.37 -10.84 9.99
N PHE A 317 3.26 -10.12 10.10
CA PHE A 317 2.71 -9.37 8.98
C PHE A 317 3.64 -8.21 8.55
N LEU A 318 4.12 -7.39 9.48
CA LEU A 318 4.96 -6.22 9.16
C LEU A 318 6.41 -6.55 8.84
N PHE A 319 7.00 -7.53 9.52
CA PHE A 319 8.43 -7.85 9.44
C PHE A 319 8.73 -9.28 9.01
N GLY A 320 7.75 -10.18 9.04
CA GLY A 320 7.93 -11.58 8.70
C GLY A 320 7.72 -11.88 7.21
N GLN A 321 6.87 -11.09 6.55
CA GLN A 321 6.41 -11.30 5.18
C GLN A 321 6.85 -10.18 4.23
N GLY A 322 6.82 -10.45 2.93
CA GLY A 322 6.92 -9.43 1.91
C GLY A 322 5.69 -8.53 1.90
N ILE A 323 5.92 -7.23 1.96
CA ILE A 323 4.91 -6.19 1.75
C ILE A 323 4.91 -5.84 0.25
N PRO A 324 3.74 -5.71 -0.40
CA PRO A 324 3.66 -5.22 -1.77
C PRO A 324 4.19 -3.79 -1.87
N MET A 325 5.25 -3.60 -2.66
CA MET A 325 5.93 -2.32 -2.84
C MET A 325 5.56 -1.66 -4.17
N SER A 326 5.51 -2.44 -5.25
CA SER A 326 5.13 -1.95 -6.57
C SER A 326 4.39 -3.02 -7.37
N PRO A 327 3.14 -2.79 -7.82
CA PRO A 327 2.49 -3.71 -8.73
C PRO A 327 3.17 -3.69 -10.10
N PHE A 328 3.12 -4.82 -10.82
CA PHE A 328 3.38 -4.78 -12.26
C PHE A 328 2.33 -3.90 -12.93
N PRO A 329 2.65 -3.33 -14.10
CA PRO A 329 1.69 -2.47 -14.76
C PRO A 329 0.56 -3.30 -15.38
N ASP A 330 -0.64 -2.73 -15.38
CA ASP A 330 -1.89 -3.45 -15.70
C ASP A 330 -2.12 -3.63 -17.22
N VAL A 331 -1.33 -2.95 -18.05
CA VAL A 331 -1.52 -2.90 -19.51
C VAL A 331 -0.86 -4.08 -20.20
N GLU A 332 0.21 -4.57 -19.61
CA GLU A 332 1.13 -5.59 -20.09
C GLU A 332 0.39 -6.90 -20.36
N PRO A 333 -0.47 -7.41 -19.46
CA PRO A 333 -1.29 -8.58 -19.76
C PRO A 333 -2.23 -8.39 -20.97
N CYS A 334 -2.75 -7.17 -21.19
CA CYS A 334 -3.62 -6.91 -22.33
C CYS A 334 -2.87 -7.00 -23.67
N ILE A 335 -1.56 -6.70 -23.69
CA ILE A 335 -0.71 -6.81 -24.89
C ILE A 335 0.01 -8.16 -24.99
N GLY A 336 -0.33 -9.13 -24.13
CA GLY A 336 0.27 -10.47 -24.15
C GLY A 336 1.63 -10.52 -23.46
N LEU A 337 1.83 -9.73 -22.42
CA LEU A 337 2.99 -9.78 -21.53
C LEU A 337 2.51 -10.16 -20.13
N ASP A 338 2.68 -11.43 -19.77
CA ASP A 338 2.33 -11.94 -18.46
C ASP A 338 3.51 -11.77 -17.49
N ALA A 339 3.21 -11.43 -16.24
CA ALA A 339 4.25 -11.24 -15.22
C ALA A 339 5.00 -12.54 -14.95
N LYS A 340 6.33 -12.49 -14.95
CA LYS A 340 7.19 -13.65 -14.66
C LYS A 340 7.95 -13.50 -13.35
N ASP A 341 8.80 -12.49 -13.28
CA ASP A 341 9.68 -12.20 -12.14
C ASP A 341 9.93 -10.70 -12.04
N SER A 342 10.29 -10.22 -10.85
CA SER A 342 10.65 -8.82 -10.63
C SER A 342 11.71 -8.66 -9.57
N SER A 343 12.49 -7.60 -9.70
CA SER A 343 13.46 -7.17 -8.72
C SER A 343 13.40 -5.67 -8.51
N MET A 344 13.87 -5.22 -7.35
CA MET A 344 13.96 -3.81 -7.04
C MET A 344 15.23 -3.57 -6.23
N SER A 345 15.86 -2.43 -6.45
CA SER A 345 16.92 -1.94 -5.58
C SER A 345 16.85 -0.43 -5.45
N ILE A 346 17.21 0.07 -4.26
CA ILE A 346 17.28 1.50 -3.97
C ILE A 346 18.74 1.94 -4.02
N ARG A 347 18.96 3.00 -4.78
CA ARG A 347 20.20 3.76 -4.89
C ARG A 347 19.99 5.13 -4.27
N GLU A 348 21.06 5.90 -4.13
CA GLU A 348 20.95 7.25 -3.57
C GLU A 348 20.05 8.13 -4.46
N GLY A 349 18.89 8.51 -3.92
CA GLY A 349 17.91 9.38 -4.59
C GLY A 349 16.87 8.69 -5.46
N TYR A 350 17.03 7.41 -5.82
CA TYR A 350 16.10 6.74 -6.72
C TYR A 350 16.01 5.24 -6.47
N ALA A 351 14.91 4.64 -6.88
CA ALA A 351 14.76 3.19 -6.92
C ALA A 351 14.71 2.71 -8.38
N VAL A 352 15.28 1.54 -8.65
CA VAL A 352 15.16 0.87 -9.94
C VAL A 352 14.33 -0.38 -9.74
N ILE A 353 13.29 -0.50 -10.54
CA ILE A 353 12.38 -1.65 -10.55
C ILE A 353 12.52 -2.34 -11.90
N SER A 354 12.81 -3.63 -11.86
CA SER A 354 13.01 -4.46 -13.05
C SER A 354 11.91 -5.49 -13.15
N TYR A 355 11.30 -5.62 -14.33
CA TYR A 355 10.21 -6.53 -14.63
C TYR A 355 10.63 -7.49 -15.76
N ASP A 356 10.42 -8.78 -15.52
CA ASP A 356 10.58 -9.88 -16.49
C ASP A 356 9.20 -10.37 -16.90
N TYR A 357 8.98 -10.62 -18.19
CA TYR A 357 7.70 -11.00 -18.75
C TYR A 357 7.77 -12.32 -19.52
N GLU A 358 6.66 -13.04 -19.53
CA GLU A 358 6.41 -14.12 -20.49
C GLU A 358 5.50 -13.62 -21.61
N VAL A 359 5.83 -13.98 -22.84
CA VAL A 359 5.02 -13.59 -24.00
C VAL A 359 3.86 -14.57 -24.16
N SER A 360 2.65 -14.02 -24.13
CA SER A 360 1.39 -14.73 -24.34
C SER A 360 0.54 -14.05 -25.42
N LYS A 361 -0.71 -14.51 -25.58
CA LYS A 361 -1.60 -13.93 -26.60
C LYS A 361 -2.20 -12.63 -26.08
N SER A 362 -2.10 -11.57 -26.86
CA SER A 362 -2.76 -10.30 -26.56
C SER A 362 -4.29 -10.41 -26.62
N ASP A 363 -4.96 -9.62 -25.79
CA ASP A 363 -6.40 -9.43 -25.81
C ASP A 363 -6.73 -7.97 -26.12
N ASN A 364 -7.08 -7.71 -27.37
CA ASN A 364 -7.44 -6.37 -27.82
C ASN A 364 -8.66 -5.81 -27.07
N LYS A 365 -9.58 -6.63 -26.56
CA LYS A 365 -10.74 -6.13 -25.79
C LYS A 365 -10.31 -5.61 -24.42
N CYS A 366 -9.29 -6.23 -23.81
CA CYS A 366 -8.73 -5.82 -22.52
C CYS A 366 -8.25 -4.36 -22.53
N LEU A 367 -7.54 -3.93 -23.58
CA LEU A 367 -7.03 -2.56 -23.72
C LEU A 367 -8.12 -1.49 -23.67
N PHE A 368 -9.29 -1.76 -24.26
CA PHE A 368 -10.37 -0.78 -24.37
C PHE A 368 -11.34 -0.81 -23.17
N ASP A 369 -11.32 -1.86 -22.34
CA ASP A 369 -12.21 -2.05 -21.19
C ASP A 369 -11.55 -1.79 -19.82
N MET A 370 -10.36 -1.16 -19.79
CA MET A 370 -9.67 -0.82 -18.55
C MET A 370 -10.36 0.30 -17.75
N LYS A 371 -11.49 0.02 -17.10
CA LYS A 371 -12.09 0.96 -16.13
C LYS A 371 -11.33 0.90 -14.80
N ARG A 372 -10.78 2.04 -14.37
CA ARG A 372 -9.92 2.18 -13.18
C ARG A 372 -10.70 2.65 -11.94
N GLY A 373 -10.45 2.00 -10.80
CA GLY A 373 -10.88 2.41 -9.46
C GLY A 373 -10.94 1.22 -8.49
N ALA A 374 -10.55 1.41 -7.22
CA ALA A 374 -10.59 0.36 -6.18
C ALA A 374 -11.96 -0.34 -6.09
N LYS A 375 -13.06 0.42 -6.17
CA LYS A 375 -14.44 -0.12 -6.19
C LYS A 375 -14.65 -1.05 -7.38
N THR A 376 -14.27 -0.65 -8.59
CA THR A 376 -14.39 -1.48 -9.80
C THR A 376 -13.52 -2.74 -9.73
N LYS A 377 -12.28 -2.59 -9.24
CA LYS A 377 -11.34 -3.70 -8.98
C LYS A 377 -11.92 -4.71 -8.00
N ALA A 378 -12.43 -4.22 -6.88
CA ALA A 378 -13.12 -5.00 -5.87
C ALA A 378 -14.35 -5.73 -6.43
N PHE A 379 -15.19 -5.08 -7.23
CA PHE A 379 -16.32 -5.73 -7.92
C PHE A 379 -15.87 -6.79 -8.92
N ARG A 380 -14.78 -6.57 -9.67
CA ARG A 380 -14.20 -7.58 -10.59
C ARG A 380 -13.68 -8.79 -9.83
N MET A 381 -12.96 -8.58 -8.73
CA MET A 381 -12.50 -9.64 -7.83
C MET A 381 -13.68 -10.43 -7.26
N ALA A 382 -14.71 -9.76 -6.75
CA ALA A 382 -15.91 -10.39 -6.23
C ALA A 382 -16.65 -11.23 -7.29
N LYS A 383 -16.74 -10.73 -8.52
CA LYS A 383 -17.36 -11.45 -9.65
C LYS A 383 -16.56 -12.69 -10.08
N LYS A 384 -15.23 -12.57 -10.17
CA LYS A 384 -14.34 -13.72 -10.44
C LYS A 384 -14.50 -14.79 -9.35
N PHE A 385 -14.57 -14.36 -8.09
CA PHE A 385 -14.77 -15.24 -6.94
C PHE A 385 -16.12 -15.98 -6.98
N ALA A 386 -17.21 -15.29 -7.30
CA ALA A 386 -18.53 -15.92 -7.46
C ALA A 386 -18.56 -16.96 -8.59
N ASN A 387 -17.86 -16.69 -9.71
CA ASN A 387 -17.82 -17.58 -10.86
C ASN A 387 -16.99 -18.86 -10.64
N ASN A 388 -15.85 -18.78 -9.93
CA ASN A 388 -15.00 -19.95 -9.68
C ASN A 388 -15.68 -21.03 -8.82
N LYS A 389 -16.69 -20.67 -8.02
CA LYS A 389 -17.47 -21.62 -7.21
C LYS A 389 -18.44 -22.49 -8.02
N ASN A 390 -18.95 -21.97 -9.14
CA ASN A 390 -19.82 -22.75 -10.03
C ASN A 390 -19.05 -23.87 -10.78
N MET A 391 -17.72 -23.80 -10.81
CA MET A 391 -16.87 -24.85 -11.37
C MET A 391 -16.44 -25.90 -10.32
N SER A 392 -16.50 -25.60 -9.03
CA SER A 392 -16.14 -26.55 -7.95
C SER A 392 -17.32 -27.33 -7.37
N THR A 393 -18.52 -27.19 -7.96
CA THR A 393 -19.74 -27.92 -7.61
C THR A 393 -20.27 -28.82 -8.72
N GLN A 394 -19.44 -29.11 -9.73
CA GLN A 394 -19.70 -30.15 -10.74
C GLN A 394 -18.74 -31.34 -10.58
#